data_AF-S3Y3P2-F1
#
_entry.id   AF-S3Y3P2-F1
#
_cell.length_a   1.000
_cell.length_b   1.000
_cell.length_c   1.000
_cell.angle_alpha   90.00
_cell.angle_beta   90.00
_cell.angle_gamma   90.00
#
_symmetry.space_group_name_H-M   'P 1'
#
loop_
_entity.id
_entity.type
_entity.pdbx_description
1 polymer ?
#
loop_
_entity_poly.entity_id
_entity_poly.type
_entity_poly.pdbx_seq_one_letter_code
_entity_poly.pdbx_strand_id
1 'polypeptide(L)'
;MTDSEYVPGEREVRADFVLANTRNFDSYQVGRTLASEQKHYGDEFDRWLNQVKAEAAREALTQYASEFEGEGSEWIGPMGPTLIARDVRNFITEHYPEEQK
;
A
#
# COMPACT_ATOMS: atom_id res chain seq x y z
N MET A 1 -14.18 -13.64 -25.86
CA MET A 1 -13.43 -12.47 -25.40
C MET A 1 -13.45 -12.55 -23.90
N THR A 2 -12.32 -12.81 -23.25
CA THR A 2 -12.21 -12.67 -21.80
C THR A 2 -12.30 -11.18 -21.54
N ASP A 3 -13.44 -10.72 -21.01
CA ASP A 3 -13.52 -9.39 -20.43
C ASP A 3 -12.43 -9.34 -19.37
N SER A 4 -11.37 -8.59 -19.65
CA SER A 4 -10.39 -8.21 -18.65
C SER A 4 -11.20 -7.53 -17.55
N GLU A 5 -11.34 -8.17 -16.38
CA GLU A 5 -11.95 -7.54 -15.22
C GLU A 5 -11.25 -6.21 -15.01
N TYR A 6 -12.02 -5.12 -15.10
CA TYR A 6 -11.50 -3.80 -14.87
C TYR A 6 -11.11 -3.70 -13.40
N VAL A 7 -9.81 -3.50 -13.15
CA VAL A 7 -9.28 -3.26 -11.82
C VAL A 7 -9.08 -1.76 -11.67
N PRO A 8 -9.83 -1.07 -10.79
CA PRO A 8 -9.71 0.36 -10.61
C PRO A 8 -8.35 0.73 -10.01
N GLY A 9 -7.76 1.82 -10.49
CA GLY A 9 -6.51 2.34 -9.97
C GLY A 9 -6.67 3.02 -8.61
N GLU A 10 -5.56 3.20 -7.90
CA GLU A 10 -5.53 3.84 -6.56
C GLU A 10 -6.25 5.20 -6.54
N ARG A 11 -6.06 6.02 -7.59
CA ARG A 11 -6.68 7.33 -7.71
C ARG A 11 -8.21 7.25 -7.82
N GLU A 12 -8.74 6.24 -8.50
CA GLU A 12 -10.17 6.06 -8.70
C GLU A 12 -10.82 5.60 -7.40
N VAL A 13 -10.21 4.62 -6.73
CA VAL A 13 -10.66 4.15 -5.41
C VAL A 13 -10.64 5.28 -4.38
N ARG A 14 -9.59 6.11 -4.37
CA ARG A 14 -9.49 7.29 -3.50
C ARG A 14 -10.60 8.30 -3.79
N ALA A 15 -10.86 8.58 -5.06
CA ALA A 15 -11.90 9.52 -5.45
C ALA A 15 -13.29 9.02 -5.01
N ASP A 16 -13.57 7.74 -5.22
CA ASP A 16 -14.82 7.11 -4.80
C ASP A 16 -15.00 7.12 -3.28
N PHE A 17 -13.94 6.83 -2.52
CA PHE A 17 -13.97 6.91 -1.06
C PHE A 17 -14.28 8.32 -0.56
N VAL A 18 -13.60 9.33 -1.09
CA VAL A 18 -13.85 10.74 -0.73
C VAL A 18 -15.27 11.14 -1.12
N LEU A 19 -15.74 10.74 -2.30
CA LEU A 19 -17.08 11.05 -2.78
C LEU A 19 -18.14 10.40 -1.88
N ALA A 20 -17.99 9.13 -1.53
CA ALA A 20 -18.92 8.39 -0.68
C ALA A 20 -19.11 9.07 0.69
N ASN A 21 -18.02 9.58 1.28
CA ASN A 21 -18.05 10.25 2.57
C ASN A 21 -18.48 11.72 2.52
N THR A 22 -18.48 12.35 1.33
CA THR A 22 -18.84 13.76 1.16
C THR A 22 -20.09 14.01 0.31
N ARG A 23 -20.73 12.96 -0.20
CA ARG A 23 -21.84 13.04 -1.17
C ARG A 23 -23.03 13.88 -0.69
N ASN A 24 -23.33 13.85 0.60
CA ASN A 24 -24.45 14.56 1.23
C ASN A 24 -23.97 15.68 2.17
N PHE A 25 -22.79 16.24 1.89
CA PHE A 25 -22.20 17.22 2.78
C PHE A 25 -23.00 18.53 2.83
N ASP A 26 -23.51 18.86 4.02
CA ASP A 26 -24.13 20.16 4.32
C ASP A 26 -23.20 21.00 5.19
N SER A 27 -22.64 22.06 4.61
CA SER A 27 -21.73 22.96 5.31
C SER A 27 -22.35 23.65 6.53
N TYR A 28 -23.68 23.82 6.56
CA TYR A 28 -24.37 24.44 7.68
C TYR A 28 -24.45 23.54 8.91
N GLN A 29 -24.47 22.22 8.71
CA GLN A 29 -24.53 21.25 9.82
C GLN A 29 -23.16 20.95 10.41
N VAL A 30 -22.11 20.96 9.57
CA VAL A 30 -20.76 20.51 9.96
C VAL A 30 -19.82 21.69 10.28
N GLY A 31 -20.23 22.93 9.96
CA GLY A 31 -19.45 24.14 10.25
C GLY A 31 -18.11 24.21 9.49
N ARG A 32 -17.96 23.42 8.43
CA ARG A 32 -16.74 23.29 7.62
C ARG A 32 -17.09 23.34 6.14
N THR A 33 -16.09 23.61 5.30
CA THR A 33 -16.29 23.63 3.84
C THR A 33 -16.20 22.23 3.25
N LEU A 34 -16.90 21.98 2.15
CA LEU A 34 -16.83 20.70 1.42
C LEU A 34 -15.39 20.34 1.07
N ALA A 35 -14.59 21.32 0.62
CA ALA A 35 -13.18 21.12 0.29
C ALA A 35 -12.35 20.68 1.50
N SER A 36 -12.65 21.20 2.70
CA SER A 36 -11.98 20.78 3.93
C SER A 36 -12.28 19.31 4.26
N GLU A 37 -13.53 18.88 4.10
CA GLU A 37 -13.92 17.49 4.37
C GLU A 37 -13.38 16.52 3.30
N GLN A 38 -13.41 16.92 2.03
CA GLN A 38 -12.79 16.15 0.96
C GLN A 38 -11.29 15.95 1.20
N LYS A 39 -10.60 16.98 1.72
CA LYS A 39 -9.22 16.86 2.14
C LYS A 39 -9.07 15.91 3.33
N HIS A 40 -9.90 16.06 4.37
CA HIS A 40 -9.87 15.22 5.56
C HIS A 40 -10.01 13.73 5.21
N TYR A 41 -11.02 13.36 4.44
CA TYR A 41 -11.24 11.97 4.02
C TYR A 41 -10.18 11.49 3.01
N GLY A 42 -9.60 12.38 2.21
CA GLY A 42 -8.45 12.05 1.39
C GLY A 42 -7.24 11.64 2.24
N ASP A 43 -6.91 12.44 3.26
CA ASP A 43 -5.80 12.17 4.17
C ASP A 43 -6.04 10.88 5.00
N GLU A 44 -7.28 10.60 5.39
CA GLU A 44 -7.65 9.35 6.06
C GLU A 44 -7.46 8.12 5.17
N PHE A 45 -7.90 8.20 3.91
CA PHE A 45 -7.66 7.15 2.93
C PHE A 45 -6.17 6.88 2.75
N ASP A 46 -5.38 7.95 2.57
CA ASP A 46 -3.93 7.83 2.34
C ASP A 46 -3.23 7.20 3.56
N ARG A 47 -3.67 7.50 4.79
CA ARG A 47 -3.15 6.85 6.01
C ARG A 47 -3.52 5.37 6.07
N TRP A 48 -4.77 5.04 5.80
CA TRP A 48 -5.23 3.64 5.79
C TRP A 48 -4.48 2.83 4.75
N LEU A 49 -4.34 3.36 3.53
CA LEU A 49 -3.64 2.68 2.44
C LEU A 49 -2.17 2.42 2.81
N ASN A 50 -1.50 3.40 3.42
CA ASN A 50 -0.12 3.22 3.87
C ASN A 50 0.01 2.15 4.97
N GLN A 51 -0.98 2.04 5.87
CA GLN A 51 -1.00 0.97 6.87
C GLN A 51 -1.15 -0.40 6.20
N VAL A 52 -2.08 -0.54 5.26
CA VAL A 52 -2.29 -1.79 4.51
C VAL A 52 -1.03 -2.18 3.72
N LYS A 53 -0.40 -1.23 3.01
CA LYS A 53 0.87 -1.47 2.30
C LYS A 53 1.98 -1.90 3.26
N ALA A 54 2.08 -1.29 4.44
CA ALA A 54 3.08 -1.66 5.44
C ALA A 54 2.83 -3.05 6.04
N GLU A 55 1.57 -3.42 6.27
CA GLU A 55 1.19 -4.76 6.76
C GLU A 55 1.49 -5.83 5.71
N ALA A 56 1.06 -5.61 4.45
CA ALA A 56 1.37 -6.50 3.34
C ALA A 56 2.88 -6.70 3.14
N ALA A 57 3.68 -5.64 3.27
CA ALA A 57 5.13 -5.74 3.19
C ALA A 57 5.73 -6.59 4.34
N ARG A 58 5.15 -6.49 5.55
CA ARG A 58 5.58 -7.32 6.69
C ARG A 58 5.21 -8.78 6.49
N GLU A 59 4.00 -9.06 6.02
CA GLU A 59 3.56 -10.42 5.70
C GLU A 59 4.44 -11.06 4.62
N ALA A 60 4.74 -10.32 3.55
CA ALA A 60 5.64 -10.79 2.48
C ALA A 60 7.06 -11.09 3.01
N LEU A 61 7.60 -10.23 3.89
CA LEU A 61 8.89 -10.47 4.54
C LEU A 61 8.87 -11.69 5.46
N THR A 62 7.79 -11.90 6.22
CA THR A 62 7.62 -13.07 7.09
C THR A 62 7.50 -14.36 6.28
N GLN A 63 6.73 -14.33 5.18
CA GLN A 63 6.61 -15.47 4.27
C GLN A 63 7.97 -15.82 3.65
N TYR A 64 8.70 -14.82 3.15
CA TYR A 64 10.04 -15.03 2.61
C TYR A 64 11.02 -15.58 3.65
N ALA A 65 11.02 -15.04 4.87
CA ALA A 65 11.84 -15.56 5.97
C ALA A 65 11.50 -17.02 6.30
N SER A 66 10.22 -17.40 6.28
CA SER A 66 9.78 -18.78 6.54
C SER A 66 10.16 -19.76 5.43
N GLU A 67 10.23 -19.29 4.17
CA GLU A 67 10.67 -20.10 3.03
C GLU A 67 12.18 -20.38 3.07
N PHE A 68 12.99 -19.48 3.64
CA PHE A 68 14.44 -19.64 3.79
C PHE A 68 14.91 -20.38 5.06
N GLU A 69 14.03 -20.63 6.03
CA GLU A 69 14.35 -21.56 7.14
C GLU A 69 14.35 -23.04 6.72
N GLY A 70 13.90 -23.35 5.49
CA GLY A 70 13.86 -24.70 4.92
C GLY A 70 15.14 -25.15 4.19
N GLU A 71 16.02 -24.23 3.78
CA GLU A 71 17.26 -24.54 3.07
C GLU A 71 18.48 -24.08 3.89
N GLY A 72 19.06 -25.01 4.65
CA GLY A 72 20.45 -24.96 5.08
C GLY A 72 20.88 -23.70 5.84
N SER A 73 20.79 -23.77 7.17
CA SER A 73 21.36 -22.83 8.14
C SER A 73 22.90 -22.74 8.08
N GLU A 74 23.46 -22.34 6.95
CA GLU A 74 24.88 -22.09 6.78
C GLU A 74 25.04 -20.72 6.10
N TRP A 75 25.51 -19.74 6.86
CA TRP A 75 25.87 -18.36 6.46
C TRP A 75 24.78 -17.29 6.49
N ILE A 76 24.23 -17.02 7.67
CA ILE A 76 23.74 -15.66 7.96
C ILE A 76 24.23 -15.19 9.34
N GLY A 77 25.48 -14.69 9.36
CA GLY A 77 25.95 -13.80 10.43
C GLY A 77 25.26 -12.43 10.35
N PRO A 78 25.72 -11.40 11.11
CA PRO A 78 25.05 -10.09 11.25
C PRO A 78 24.86 -9.26 9.95
N MET A 79 25.23 -9.82 8.79
CA MET A 79 25.00 -9.29 7.44
C MET A 79 23.65 -9.72 6.82
N GLY A 80 22.92 -10.64 7.43
CA GLY A 80 21.63 -11.14 6.95
C GLY A 80 20.55 -10.10 6.66
N PRO A 81 20.26 -9.20 7.61
CA PRO A 81 19.27 -8.15 7.38
C PRO A 81 19.62 -7.26 6.19
N THR A 82 20.92 -7.06 5.94
CA THR A 82 21.45 -6.20 4.87
C THR A 82 21.37 -6.87 3.50
N LEU A 83 21.55 -8.19 3.44
CA LEU A 83 21.36 -8.98 2.22
C LEU A 83 19.87 -9.10 1.87
N ILE A 84 19.02 -9.38 2.86
CA ILE A 84 17.56 -9.40 2.69
C ILE A 84 17.06 -8.02 2.21
N ALA A 85 17.53 -6.92 2.78
CA ALA A 85 17.15 -5.59 2.33
C ALA A 85 17.60 -5.28 0.88
N ARG A 86 18.74 -5.81 0.45
CA ARG A 86 19.24 -5.65 -0.92
C ARG A 86 18.45 -6.50 -1.91
N ASP A 87 18.15 -7.75 -1.55
CA ASP A 87 17.40 -8.66 -2.41
C ASP A 87 15.91 -8.26 -2.49
N VAL A 88 15.33 -7.74 -1.41
CA VAL A 88 13.99 -7.14 -1.42
C VAL A 88 13.95 -5.88 -2.28
N ARG A 89 14.97 -5.01 -2.19
CA ARG A 89 15.07 -3.83 -3.07
C ARG A 89 15.20 -4.24 -4.54
N ASN A 90 16.00 -5.26 -4.84
CA ASN A 90 16.16 -5.76 -6.21
C ASN A 90 14.87 -6.42 -6.72
N PHE A 91 14.20 -7.22 -5.90
CA PHE A 91 12.90 -7.83 -6.22
C PHE A 91 11.83 -6.77 -6.51
N ILE A 92 11.73 -5.73 -5.69
CA ILE A 92 10.81 -4.60 -5.93
C ILE A 92 11.19 -3.86 -7.23
N THR A 93 12.50 -3.71 -7.51
CA THR A 93 12.98 -3.05 -8.73
C THR A 93 12.67 -3.86 -10.01
N GLU A 94 12.78 -5.18 -9.94
CA GLU A 94 12.57 -6.07 -11.09
C GLU A 94 11.09 -6.35 -11.36
N HIS A 95 10.28 -6.46 -10.31
CA HIS A 95 8.87 -6.85 -10.43
C HIS A 95 7.88 -5.68 -10.35
N TYR A 96 8.31 -4.51 -9.86
CA TYR A 96 7.48 -3.31 -9.73
C TYR A 96 8.22 -2.02 -10.19
N PRO A 97 8.68 -1.96 -11.46
CA PRO A 97 9.50 -0.85 -11.96
C PRO A 97 8.76 0.49 -12.02
N GLU A 98 7.42 0.47 -12.01
CA GLU A 98 6.57 1.67 -12.04
C GLU A 98 6.68 2.53 -10.76
N GLU A 99 7.10 1.94 -9.62
CA GLU A 99 7.10 2.60 -8.30
C GLU A 99 8.37 3.42 -8.00
N GLN A 100 9.31 3.54 -8.96
CA GLN A 100 10.57 4.30 -8.78
C GLN A 100 10.54 5.74 -9.30
N LYS A 101 9.35 6.34 -9.49
CA LYS A 101 9.21 7.74 -9.93
C LYS A 101 8.87 8.70 -8.80
#